data_AF-A0A7S1X902-F1
#
_entry.id   AF-A0A7S1X902-F1
#
_cell.length_a   1.000
_cell.length_b   1.000
_cell.length_c   1.000
_cell.angle_alpha   90.00
_cell.angle_beta   90.00
_cell.angle_gamma   90.00
#
_symmetry.space_group_name_H-M   'P 1'
#
loop_
_entity.id
_entity.type
_entity.pdbx_description
1 polymer ?
#
loop_
_entity_poly.entity_id
_entity_poly.type
_entity_poly.pdbx_seq_one_letter_code
_entity_poly.pdbx_strand_id
1 'polypeptide(L)'
;VALFGGTDTATQEAVMRVLRSRWPNVRIIGEEESEDEGAGAADSTAFAQAGRAAAMTPARSESTIQTPNELRRVSEEALCIFVDPLDGTREFVEGRLDAVQTLIGISLYGRSVAGAVGLPFLGEWGQ
;
A
#
# COMPACT_ATOMS: atom_id res chain seq x y z
N VAL A 1 23.46 -1.63 4.63
CA VAL A 1 22.23 -1.34 5.39
C VAL A 1 21.62 -0.01 4.95
N ALA A 2 22.38 1.09 4.86
CA ALA A 2 21.86 2.42 4.49
C ALA A 2 21.43 2.64 3.01
N LEU A 3 21.72 1.71 2.08
CA LEU A 3 21.33 1.87 0.66
C LEU A 3 19.93 1.29 0.34
N PHE A 4 19.35 0.50 1.25
CA PHE A 4 18.13 -0.28 0.98
C PHE A 4 16.86 0.42 1.45
N GLY A 5 16.88 1.03 2.64
CA GLY A 5 15.73 1.79 3.17
C GLY A 5 15.26 2.95 2.28
N GLY A 6 16.03 3.36 1.27
CA GLY A 6 15.56 4.33 0.27
C GLY A 6 14.42 3.81 -0.62
N THR A 7 14.41 2.51 -0.95
CA THR A 7 13.37 1.92 -1.81
C THR A 7 12.11 1.62 -1.01
N ASP A 8 12.26 1.04 0.18
CA ASP A 8 11.17 0.74 1.11
C ASP A 8 10.47 2.05 1.54
N THR A 9 11.24 3.08 1.94
CA THR A 9 10.69 4.41 2.29
C THR A 9 9.97 5.08 1.12
N ALA A 10 10.56 5.07 -0.08
CA ALA A 10 9.94 5.70 -1.26
C ALA A 10 8.63 4.99 -1.65
N THR A 11 8.60 3.66 -1.55
CA THR A 11 7.41 2.87 -1.84
C THR A 11 6.33 3.11 -0.79
N GLN A 12 6.69 3.17 0.49
CA GLN A 12 5.78 3.52 1.57
C GLN A 12 5.18 4.92 1.36
N GLU A 13 6.00 5.93 1.05
CA GLU A 13 5.55 7.30 0.80
C GLU A 13 4.51 7.33 -0.34
N ALA A 14 4.80 6.64 -1.45
CA ALA A 14 3.90 6.57 -2.59
C ALA A 14 2.54 5.94 -2.23
N VAL A 15 2.54 4.81 -1.52
CA VAL A 15 1.32 4.13 -1.07
C VAL A 15 0.54 4.99 -0.08
N MET A 16 1.20 5.47 0.98
CA MET A 16 0.56 6.27 2.02
C MET A 16 -0.05 7.55 1.47
N ARG A 17 0.61 8.22 0.53
CA ARG A 17 0.08 9.42 -0.12
C ARG A 17 -1.24 9.16 -0.83
N VAL A 18 -1.35 8.07 -1.58
CA VAL A 18 -2.61 7.70 -2.26
C VAL A 18 -3.69 7.38 -1.23
N LEU A 19 -3.37 6.55 -0.23
CA LEU A 19 -4.33 6.16 0.82
C LEU A 19 -4.84 7.37 1.61
N ARG A 20 -3.94 8.25 2.09
CA ARG A 20 -4.30 9.48 2.82
C ARG A 20 -5.11 10.45 1.96
N SER A 21 -4.83 10.53 0.65
CA SER A 21 -5.62 11.39 -0.26
C SER A 21 -7.06 10.90 -0.43
N ARG A 22 -7.29 9.59 -0.26
CA ARG A 22 -8.60 8.95 -0.50
C ARG A 22 -9.41 8.78 0.79
N TRP A 23 -8.75 8.46 1.90
CA TRP A 23 -9.33 8.16 3.21
C TRP A 23 -8.59 8.94 4.30
N PRO A 24 -8.90 10.23 4.45
CA PRO A 24 -8.15 11.13 5.33
C PRO A 24 -8.30 10.83 6.82
N ASN A 25 -9.37 10.13 7.23
CA ASN A 25 -9.63 9.84 8.65
C ASN A 25 -9.24 8.41 9.06
N VAL A 26 -8.87 7.55 8.10
CA VAL A 26 -8.41 6.19 8.39
C VAL A 26 -7.02 6.23 9.01
N ARG A 27 -6.82 5.46 10.08
CA ARG A 27 -5.48 5.25 10.65
C ARG A 27 -4.64 4.41 9.70
N ILE A 28 -3.43 4.85 9.37
CA ILE A 28 -2.49 4.11 8.52
C ILE A 28 -1.17 3.94 9.28
N ILE A 29 -0.67 2.71 9.34
CA ILE A 29 0.58 2.33 9.98
C ILE A 29 1.48 1.70 8.91
N GLY A 30 2.68 2.22 8.73
CA GLY A 30 3.70 1.63 7.85
C GLY A 30 4.79 0.92 8.65
N GLU A 31 5.53 0.05 7.98
CA GLU A 31 6.74 -0.58 8.52
C GLU A 31 7.89 0.43 8.70
N GLU A 32 8.11 1.29 7.70
CA GLU A 32 9.27 2.20 7.71
C GLU A 32 9.05 3.38 8.65
N GLU A 33 10.12 3.76 9.36
CA GLU A 33 10.14 4.97 10.19
C GLU A 33 9.89 6.19 9.29
N SER A 34 8.76 6.84 9.50
CA SER A 34 8.42 8.08 8.79
C SER A 34 8.65 9.25 9.72
N GLU A 35 9.35 10.29 9.27
CA GLU A 35 9.40 11.59 9.94
C GLU A 35 8.06 12.32 9.77
N ASP A 36 6.95 11.72 10.18
CA ASP A 36 5.64 12.32 9.97
C ASP A 36 4.60 11.92 11.02
N GLU A 37 4.91 12.26 12.27
CA GLU A 37 3.87 12.64 13.22
C GLU A 37 3.44 14.11 12.97
N GLY A 38 2.74 14.36 11.85
CA GLY A 38 1.85 15.53 11.77
C GLY A 38 2.02 16.58 10.67
N ALA A 39 2.70 16.35 9.53
CA ALA A 39 2.72 17.35 8.46
C ALA A 39 1.59 17.17 7.44
N GLY A 40 0.82 18.25 7.26
CA GLY A 40 -0.27 18.35 6.30
C GLY A 40 0.18 18.24 4.83
N ALA A 41 -0.81 17.98 3.99
CA ALA A 41 -0.71 17.75 2.55
C ALA A 41 0.27 18.69 1.82
N ALA A 42 1.41 18.14 1.39
CA ALA A 42 2.29 18.77 0.41
C ALA A 42 1.93 18.35 -1.03
N ASP A 43 2.10 19.30 -1.96
CA ASP A 43 1.57 19.33 -3.32
C ASP A 43 1.75 18.01 -4.11
N SER A 44 0.63 17.58 -4.68
CA SER A 44 0.37 16.17 -4.98
C SER A 44 0.39 15.77 -6.46
N THR A 45 0.61 16.71 -7.37
CA THR A 45 0.08 16.58 -8.74
C THR A 45 0.75 15.51 -9.64
N ALA A 46 2.08 15.37 -9.65
CA ALA A 46 2.75 14.46 -10.60
C ALA A 46 2.61 12.97 -10.25
N PHE A 47 2.89 12.59 -9.00
CA PHE A 47 2.71 11.21 -8.52
C PHE A 47 1.23 10.85 -8.31
N ALA A 48 0.36 11.81 -7.98
CA ALA A 48 -1.08 11.55 -7.97
C ALA A 48 -1.59 11.31 -9.39
N GLN A 49 -1.04 11.94 -10.43
CA GLN A 49 -1.39 11.60 -11.81
C GLN A 49 -0.92 10.20 -12.22
N ALA A 50 0.28 9.78 -11.82
CA ALA A 50 0.78 8.42 -12.08
C ALA A 50 0.01 7.36 -11.28
N GLY A 51 -0.26 7.60 -9.99
CA GLY A 51 -1.07 6.74 -9.13
C GLY A 51 -2.54 6.70 -9.56
N ARG A 52 -3.10 7.83 -10.05
CA ARG A 52 -4.43 7.85 -10.68
C ARG A 52 -4.41 7.11 -12.00
N ALA A 53 -3.39 7.24 -12.85
CA ALA A 53 -3.28 6.50 -14.10
C ALA A 53 -3.14 4.99 -13.87
N ALA A 54 -2.35 4.55 -12.87
CA ALA A 54 -2.20 3.15 -12.48
C ALA A 54 -3.47 2.59 -11.81
N ALA A 55 -4.16 3.38 -10.99
CA ALA A 55 -5.48 3.06 -10.45
C ALA A 55 -6.61 3.16 -11.50
N MET A 56 -6.37 3.81 -12.65
CA MET A 56 -7.30 3.95 -13.77
C MET A 56 -7.02 2.99 -14.93
N THR A 57 -5.89 2.27 -14.93
CA THR A 57 -5.82 1.00 -15.65
C THR A 57 -6.77 0.06 -14.92
N PRO A 58 -7.92 -0.32 -15.51
CA PRO A 58 -8.75 -1.31 -14.87
C PRO A 58 -7.88 -2.55 -14.72
N ALA A 59 -7.59 -2.93 -13.47
CA ALA A 59 -7.20 -4.29 -13.18
C ALA A 59 -8.17 -5.18 -13.96
N ARG A 60 -7.65 -6.06 -14.83
CA ARG A 60 -8.46 -6.96 -15.65
C ARG A 60 -9.58 -7.54 -14.78
N SER A 61 -10.82 -7.14 -15.08
CA SER A 61 -12.06 -7.58 -14.44
C SER A 61 -12.29 -7.13 -12.99
N GLU A 62 -12.88 -5.94 -12.82
CA GLU A 62 -13.84 -5.67 -11.74
C GLU A 62 -14.96 -6.73 -11.76
N SER A 63 -15.05 -7.62 -10.75
CA SER A 63 -16.34 -8.12 -10.20
C SER A 63 -16.25 -9.18 -9.08
N THR A 64 -15.09 -9.75 -8.75
CA THR A 64 -15.08 -10.91 -7.83
C THR A 64 -14.97 -10.57 -6.34
N ILE A 65 -14.56 -9.35 -5.97
CA ILE A 65 -14.45 -8.98 -4.54
C ILE A 65 -15.84 -8.64 -4.01
N GLN A 66 -16.49 -9.62 -3.39
CA GLN A 66 -17.74 -9.41 -2.67
C GLN A 66 -17.45 -8.87 -1.28
N THR A 67 -17.93 -7.66 -0.98
CA THR A 67 -17.88 -7.11 0.38
C THR A 67 -19.02 -7.71 1.22
N PRO A 68 -18.71 -8.44 2.31
CA PRO A 68 -19.71 -8.90 3.28
C PRO A 68 -20.58 -7.75 3.78
N ASN A 69 -21.86 -8.01 4.06
CA ASN A 69 -22.81 -6.96 4.40
C ASN A 69 -22.40 -6.17 5.65
N GLU A 70 -21.76 -6.84 6.60
CA GLU A 70 -21.25 -6.30 7.85
C GLU A 70 -20.15 -5.26 7.64
N LEU A 71 -19.47 -5.29 6.49
CA LEU A 71 -18.36 -4.41 6.14
C LEU A 71 -18.75 -3.27 5.18
N ARG A 72 -20.01 -3.20 4.72
CA ARG A 72 -20.45 -2.21 3.71
C ARG A 72 -20.61 -0.79 4.24
N ARG A 73 -20.78 -0.62 5.55
CA ARG A 73 -21.08 0.67 6.20
C ARG A 73 -20.32 0.79 7.50
N VAL A 74 -19.00 0.82 7.41
CA VAL A 74 -18.09 1.04 8.53
C VAL A 74 -17.55 2.46 8.48
N SER A 75 -17.28 3.06 9.63
CA SER A 75 -16.67 4.39 9.68
C SER A 75 -15.15 4.30 9.49
N GLU A 76 -14.53 5.34 8.95
CA GLU A 76 -13.09 5.38 8.69
C GLU A 76 -12.26 5.27 9.97
N GLU A 77 -12.75 5.84 11.07
CA GLU A 77 -12.08 5.88 12.37
C GLU A 77 -12.04 4.50 13.05
N ALA A 78 -12.92 3.59 12.64
CA ALA A 78 -12.93 2.20 13.10
C ALA A 78 -11.92 1.32 12.32
N LEU A 79 -11.38 1.83 11.22
CA LEU A 79 -10.43 1.13 10.37
C LEU A 79 -8.99 1.47 10.72
N CYS A 80 -8.12 0.48 10.55
CA CYS A 80 -6.67 0.70 10.51
C CYS A 80 -6.08 -0.09 9.35
N ILE A 81 -5.30 0.60 8.53
CA ILE A 81 -4.54 0.04 7.41
C ILE A 81 -3.09 -0.15 7.85
N PHE A 82 -2.54 -1.32 7.55
CA PHE A 82 -1.13 -1.66 7.74
C PHE A 82 -0.47 -1.78 6.38
N VAL A 83 0.71 -1.17 6.22
CA VAL A 83 1.47 -1.18 4.97
C VAL A 83 2.85 -1.75 5.24
N ASP A 84 3.17 -2.84 4.55
CA ASP A 84 4.53 -3.31 4.34
C ASP A 84 4.86 -2.97 2.88
N PRO A 85 5.72 -1.96 2.64
CA PRO A 85 5.96 -1.45 1.30
C PRO A 85 6.71 -2.45 0.42
N LEU A 86 7.55 -3.31 1.02
CA LEU A 86 8.47 -4.20 0.33
C LEU A 86 8.80 -5.39 1.26
N ASP A 87 7.92 -6.39 1.24
CA ASP A 87 8.19 -7.69 1.87
C ASP A 87 9.20 -8.45 1.00
N GLY A 88 10.17 -9.08 1.65
CA GLY A 88 11.31 -9.72 0.97
C GLY A 88 12.44 -8.74 0.60
N THR A 89 12.73 -7.72 1.42
CA THR A 89 13.85 -6.78 1.19
C THR A 89 15.18 -7.49 0.93
N ARG A 90 15.46 -8.60 1.63
CA ARG A 90 16.67 -9.40 1.41
C ARG A 90 16.66 -10.04 0.01
N GLU A 91 15.54 -10.62 -0.38
CA GLU A 91 15.33 -11.23 -1.69
C GLU A 91 15.46 -10.21 -2.81
N PHE A 92 14.91 -9.00 -2.62
CA PHE A 92 15.06 -7.88 -3.55
C PHE A 92 16.54 -7.54 -3.78
N VAL A 93 17.32 -7.42 -2.70
CA VAL A 93 18.76 -7.12 -2.78
C VAL A 93 19.55 -8.24 -3.45
N GLU A 94 19.13 -9.48 -3.27
CA GLU A 94 19.77 -10.66 -3.85
C GLU A 94 19.24 -10.98 -5.26
N GLY A 95 18.38 -10.13 -5.83
CA GLY A 95 17.83 -10.28 -7.18
C GLY A 95 16.78 -11.40 -7.31
N ARG A 96 16.27 -11.95 -6.21
CA ARG A 96 15.17 -12.92 -6.18
C ARG A 96 13.83 -12.19 -6.20
N LEU A 97 13.53 -11.57 -7.33
CA LEU A 97 12.42 -10.63 -7.45
C LEU A 97 11.04 -11.28 -7.36
N ASP A 98 10.94 -12.58 -7.63
CA ASP A 98 9.72 -13.38 -7.52
C ASP A 98 9.19 -13.50 -6.09
N ALA A 99 10.07 -13.33 -5.10
CA ALA A 99 9.71 -13.35 -3.68
C ALA A 99 9.27 -11.98 -3.14
N VAL A 100 9.40 -10.90 -3.92
CA VAL A 100 9.12 -9.53 -3.44
C VAL A 100 7.65 -9.20 -3.56
N GLN A 101 7.08 -8.65 -2.48
CA GLN A 101 5.66 -8.31 -2.41
C GLN A 101 5.47 -6.92 -1.79
N THR A 102 4.34 -6.29 -2.07
CA THR A 102 3.84 -5.14 -1.29
C THR A 102 2.56 -5.56 -0.60
N LEU A 103 2.48 -5.42 0.72
CA LEU A 103 1.37 -5.92 1.51
C LEU A 103 0.55 -4.77 2.10
N ILE A 104 -0.77 -4.87 1.96
CA ILE A 104 -1.71 -3.97 2.61
C ILE A 104 -2.69 -4.81 3.43
N GLY A 105 -2.68 -4.62 4.75
CA GLY A 105 -3.64 -5.23 5.67
C GLY A 105 -4.71 -4.22 6.09
N ILE A 106 -5.97 -4.64 6.18
CA ILE A 106 -7.08 -3.80 6.65
C ILE A 106 -7.72 -4.46 7.86
N SER A 107 -7.81 -3.71 8.95
CA SER A 107 -8.49 -4.12 10.17
C SER A 107 -9.69 -3.23 10.49
N LEU A 108 -10.69 -3.81 11.13
CA LEU A 108 -11.86 -3.15 11.69
C LEU A 108 -11.94 -3.49 13.18
N TYR A 109 -11.94 -2.48 14.05
CA TYR A 109 -11.90 -2.67 15.51
C TYR A 109 -10.80 -3.64 15.97
N GLY A 110 -9.61 -3.53 15.37
CA GLY A 110 -8.45 -4.37 15.67
C GLY A 110 -8.52 -5.81 15.14
N ARG A 111 -9.58 -6.19 14.40
CA ARG A 111 -9.68 -7.50 13.72
C ARG A 111 -9.35 -7.35 12.25
N SER A 112 -8.48 -8.20 11.72
CA SER A 112 -8.22 -8.23 10.27
C SER A 112 -9.47 -8.64 9.50
N VAL A 113 -9.82 -7.89 8.45
CA VAL A 113 -11.04 -8.08 7.66
C VAL A 113 -10.78 -8.18 6.15
N ALA A 114 -9.67 -7.63 5.66
CA ALA A 114 -9.27 -7.70 4.27
C ALA A 114 -7.77 -7.46 4.11
N GLY A 115 -7.24 -7.77 2.93
CA GLY A 115 -5.88 -7.42 2.55
C GLY A 115 -5.70 -7.43 1.04
N ALA A 116 -4.61 -6.81 0.58
CA ALA A 116 -4.17 -6.81 -0.79
C ALA A 116 -2.68 -7.14 -0.86
N VAL A 117 -2.30 -7.90 -1.88
CA VAL A 117 -0.91 -8.27 -2.16
C VAL A 117 -0.57 -7.77 -3.57
N GLY A 118 0.41 -6.88 -3.65
CA GLY A 118 1.03 -6.47 -4.90
C GLY A 118 2.19 -7.38 -5.23
N LEU A 119 2.24 -7.91 -6.47
CA LEU A 119 3.32 -8.76 -6.97
C LEU A 119 4.04 -8.02 -8.11
N PRO A 120 4.93 -7.06 -7.80
CA PRO A 120 5.48 -6.12 -8.79
C PRO A 120 6.33 -6.78 -9.89
N PHE A 121 6.94 -7.94 -9.61
CA PHE A 121 7.86 -8.61 -10.53
C PHE A 121 7.34 -9.95 -11.06
N LEU A 122 6.04 -10.23 -10.90
CA LEU A 122 5.44 -11.44 -11.44
C LEU A 122 5.44 -11.39 -12.98
N GLY A 123 6.14 -12.32 -13.63
CA GLY A 123 6.21 -12.42 -15.10
C GLY A 123 7.66 -12.38 -15.62
N GLU A 124 7.89 -11.73 -16.76
CA GLU A 124 9.18 -11.71 -17.48
C GLU A 124 10.36 -11.12 -16.68
N TRP A 125 10.07 -10.47 -15.54
CA TRP A 125 11.06 -9.88 -14.64
C TRP A 125 11.47 -10.79 -13.48
N GLY A 126 10.81 -11.95 -13.29
CA GLY A 126 11.04 -12.91 -12.21
C GLY A 126 11.65 -14.25 -12.65
N GLN A 127 12.34 -14.29 -13.80
CA GLN A 127 13.06 -15.47 -14.33
C GLN A 127 14.57 -15.26 -14.31
#